data_AF-A0AA38YQK0-F1
#
_entry.id   AF-A0AA38YQK0-F1
#
_cell.length_a   1.000
_cell.length_b   1.000
_cell.length_c   1.000
_cell.angle_alpha   90.00
_cell.angle_beta   90.00
_cell.angle_gamma   90.00
#
_symmetry.space_group_name_H-M   'P 1'
#
loop_
_entity.id
_entity.type
_entity.pdbx_description
1 polymer ?
#
loop_
_entity_poly.entity_id
_entity_poly.type
_entity_poly.pdbx_seq_one_letter_code
_entity_poly.pdbx_strand_id
1 'polypeptide(L)'
;MFRNQYDTDVTTWSPAGRLFQVEYAMEAVKQGSAAIGLRSKTHVVLACVNKANSELSSHQKKIFKVDDHIGVAIAGLTADGRVLSRYMRSECINYSFTYESPLPIGRLVVQLADKAQVCTQRSWKRPYGVGLLVAGLDESGAHLYYNCPSGNYFEYQAFAIGSRSQAAKTYLERRFETFQNSSREDLIKDALFAIRETLQGEKLKSSICTVTVLGVGEPFHILDQETVQGLINAFEMAGEEAPAADQGAAGEEGAAGEEGAAAEEGAATEEGAATEEGAAPMEI
;
A
#
# COMPACT_ATOMS: atom_id res chain seq x y z
N MET A 1 -23.89 20.71 -4.13
CA MET A 1 -22.53 20.21 -3.85
C MET A 1 -22.18 20.65 -2.44
N PHE A 2 -22.07 19.74 -1.48
CA PHE A 2 -21.71 20.11 -0.10
C PHE A 2 -20.23 20.45 -0.07
N ARG A 3 -19.91 21.72 0.13
CA ARG A 3 -18.52 22.19 0.27
C ARG A 3 -18.12 21.95 1.72
N ASN A 4 -17.10 21.13 1.94
CA ASN A 4 -16.54 20.93 3.26
C ASN A 4 -15.65 22.15 3.59
N GLN A 5 -15.71 22.64 4.82
CA GLN A 5 -14.95 23.84 5.23
C GLN A 5 -13.56 23.49 5.78
N TYR A 6 -13.34 22.20 6.11
CA TYR A 6 -12.14 21.71 6.78
C TYR A 6 -11.17 20.96 5.87
N ASP A 7 -11.38 21.00 4.55
CA ASP A 7 -10.67 20.14 3.59
C ASP A 7 -9.63 20.89 2.73
N THR A 8 -9.37 22.17 3.01
CA THR A 8 -8.50 23.01 2.18
C THR A 8 -7.04 22.96 2.59
N ASP A 9 -6.75 22.96 3.90
CA ASP A 9 -5.39 22.97 4.44
C ASP A 9 -5.10 21.68 5.21
N VAL A 10 -3.82 21.30 5.28
CA VAL A 10 -3.35 20.10 5.95
C VAL A 10 -3.31 20.26 7.47
N THR A 11 -3.28 21.50 7.98
CA THR A 11 -3.24 21.81 9.42
C THR A 11 -4.63 21.95 10.05
N THR A 12 -5.70 21.83 9.27
CA THR A 12 -7.07 22.03 9.74
C THR A 12 -7.71 20.70 10.11
N TRP A 13 -8.03 20.53 11.39
CA TRP A 13 -8.77 19.36 11.88
C TRP A 13 -10.27 19.56 11.68
N SER A 14 -10.94 18.50 11.24
CA SER A 14 -12.39 18.44 11.26
C SER A 14 -12.94 18.25 12.68
N PRO A 15 -14.21 18.59 12.95
CA PRO A 15 -14.85 18.33 14.25
C PRO A 15 -14.83 16.85 14.68
N ALA A 16 -14.67 15.94 13.73
CA ALA A 16 -14.55 14.50 13.96
C ALA A 16 -13.09 14.04 14.22
N GLY A 17 -12.13 14.95 14.32
CA GLY A 17 -10.72 14.61 14.55
C GLY A 17 -10.01 14.00 13.35
N ARG A 18 -10.43 14.37 12.12
CA ARG A 18 -9.84 13.87 10.86
C ARG A 18 -9.12 14.97 10.09
N LEU A 19 -8.06 14.61 9.37
CA LEU A 19 -7.32 15.45 8.43
C LEU A 19 -7.64 15.05 6.98
N PHE A 20 -8.58 15.75 6.35
CA PHE A 20 -9.08 15.37 5.02
C PHE A 20 -8.02 15.44 3.92
N GLN A 21 -7.08 16.39 3.96
CA GLN A 21 -5.99 16.47 2.99
C GLN A 21 -5.10 15.21 2.98
N VAL A 22 -4.87 14.60 4.15
CA VAL A 22 -4.11 13.35 4.26
C VAL A 22 -4.93 12.18 3.70
N GLU A 23 -6.23 12.14 3.96
CA GLU A 23 -7.12 11.12 3.42
C GLU A 23 -7.22 11.20 1.89
N TYR A 24 -7.30 12.40 1.33
CA TYR A 24 -7.28 12.60 -0.12
C TYR A 24 -5.96 12.16 -0.75
N ALA A 25 -4.84 12.40 -0.07
CA ALA A 25 -3.54 11.88 -0.52
C ALA A 25 -3.49 10.34 -0.48
N MET A 26 -4.14 9.69 0.49
CA MET A 26 -4.28 8.24 0.52
C MET A 26 -5.13 7.71 -0.64
N GLU A 27 -6.18 8.43 -1.04
CA GLU A 27 -6.96 8.08 -2.24
C GLU A 27 -6.14 8.22 -3.53
N ALA A 28 -5.24 9.20 -3.62
CA ALA A 28 -4.33 9.35 -4.76
C ALA A 28 -3.44 8.11 -4.97
N VAL A 29 -3.07 7.39 -3.90
CA VAL A 29 -2.32 6.12 -4.00
C VAL A 29 -3.13 5.07 -4.74
N LYS A 30 -4.44 4.97 -4.45
CA LYS A 30 -5.34 3.99 -5.09
C LYS A 30 -5.56 4.26 -6.58
N GLN A 31 -5.32 5.49 -7.04
CA GLN A 31 -5.39 5.85 -8.46
C GLN A 31 -4.14 5.42 -9.25
N GLY A 32 -3.01 5.20 -8.58
CA GLY A 32 -1.80 4.66 -9.24
C GLY A 32 -1.99 3.19 -9.62
N SER A 33 -1.38 2.71 -10.70
CA SER A 33 -1.52 1.28 -11.04
C SER A 33 -0.83 0.37 -10.01
N ALA A 34 -1.29 -0.87 -9.93
CA ALA A 34 -0.92 -1.80 -8.89
C ALA A 34 0.59 -2.04 -8.76
N ALA A 35 1.06 -2.09 -7.51
CA ALA A 35 2.38 -2.55 -7.12
C ALA A 35 2.23 -3.54 -5.97
N ILE A 36 2.99 -4.62 -6.01
CA ILE A 36 2.90 -5.76 -5.10
C ILE A 36 4.30 -6.04 -4.58
N GLY A 37 4.39 -6.33 -3.29
CA GLY A 37 5.61 -6.78 -2.63
C GLY A 37 5.33 -8.04 -1.83
N LEU A 38 6.28 -8.97 -1.86
CA LEU A 38 6.25 -10.20 -1.08
C LEU A 38 7.67 -10.54 -0.64
N ARG A 39 7.80 -11.13 0.54
CA ARG A 39 9.08 -11.57 1.09
C ARG A 39 9.02 -13.00 1.61
N SER A 40 10.12 -13.72 1.41
CA SER A 40 10.46 -14.92 2.15
C SER A 40 11.48 -14.59 3.23
N LYS A 41 12.05 -15.61 3.88
CA LYS A 41 13.20 -15.43 4.79
C LYS A 41 14.45 -14.93 4.07
N THR A 42 14.61 -15.25 2.79
CA THR A 42 15.86 -15.05 2.06
C THR A 42 15.75 -14.05 0.90
N HIS A 43 14.56 -13.84 0.36
CA HIS A 43 14.34 -13.00 -0.82
C HIS A 43 13.14 -12.07 -0.63
N VAL A 44 13.17 -10.93 -1.29
CA VAL A 44 12.05 -10.00 -1.46
C VAL A 44 11.83 -9.78 -2.95
N VAL A 45 10.58 -9.81 -3.38
CA VAL A 45 10.19 -9.52 -4.76
C VAL A 45 9.22 -8.36 -4.76
N LEU A 46 9.51 -7.38 -5.62
CA LEU A 46 8.56 -6.33 -5.97
C LEU A 46 8.14 -6.53 -7.41
N ALA A 47 6.84 -6.44 -7.65
CA ALA A 47 6.28 -6.54 -8.97
C ALA A 47 5.28 -5.40 -9.19
N CYS A 48 5.26 -4.78 -10.37
CA CYS A 48 4.35 -3.67 -10.66
C CYS A 48 3.78 -3.72 -12.07
N VAL A 49 2.59 -3.12 -12.20
CA VAL A 49 1.92 -2.91 -13.48
C VAL A 49 2.38 -1.59 -14.09
N ASN A 50 3.12 -1.68 -15.19
CA ASN A 50 3.65 -0.58 -15.99
C ASN A 50 2.93 -0.52 -17.34
N LYS A 51 1.67 -0.09 -17.33
CA LYS A 51 0.90 0.13 -18.56
C LYS A 51 1.39 1.37 -19.29
N ALA A 52 1.70 1.24 -20.58
CA ALA A 52 1.99 2.37 -21.45
C ALA A 52 0.69 3.12 -21.78
N ASN A 53 0.76 4.45 -21.90
CA ASN A 53 -0.41 5.26 -22.25
C ASN A 53 -0.86 5.04 -23.70
N SER A 54 0.07 4.75 -24.60
CA SER A 54 -0.17 4.41 -25.99
C SER A 54 0.93 3.48 -26.51
N GLU A 55 0.70 2.84 -27.65
CA GLU A 55 1.71 1.99 -28.31
C GLU A 55 2.98 2.77 -28.73
N LEU A 56 2.84 4.09 -28.92
CA LEU A 56 3.95 4.99 -29.24
C LEU A 56 4.73 5.43 -27.99
N SER A 57 4.20 5.19 -26.79
CA SER A 57 4.80 5.63 -25.54
C SER A 57 5.60 4.51 -24.89
N SER A 58 6.77 4.84 -24.35
CA SER A 58 7.43 3.98 -23.37
C SER A 58 6.60 3.91 -22.08
N HIS A 59 6.69 2.80 -21.37
CA HIS A 59 6.11 2.67 -20.04
C HIS A 59 6.86 3.55 -19.02
N GLN A 60 6.15 4.06 -18.02
CA GLN A 60 6.77 4.82 -16.95
C GLN A 60 7.34 3.88 -15.88
N LYS A 61 8.61 4.09 -15.50
CA LYS A 61 9.27 3.31 -14.44
C LYS A 61 8.62 3.59 -13.10
N LYS A 62 8.23 2.55 -12.39
CA LYS A 62 7.67 2.62 -11.02
C LYS A 62 8.53 1.98 -9.95
N ILE A 63 9.47 1.14 -10.36
CA ILE A 63 10.43 0.53 -9.44
C ILE A 63 11.76 1.25 -9.61
N PHE A 64 12.31 1.68 -8.48
CA PHE A 64 13.58 2.40 -8.42
C PHE A 64 14.52 1.65 -7.50
N LYS A 65 15.71 1.33 -8.02
CA LYS A 65 16.85 0.93 -7.19
C LYS A 65 17.24 2.10 -6.28
N VAL A 66 17.26 1.89 -4.97
CA VAL A 66 17.75 2.89 -4.01
C VAL A 66 19.21 2.62 -3.71
N ASP A 67 19.54 1.38 -3.37
CA ASP A 67 20.88 0.90 -3.12
C ASP A 67 21.02 -0.54 -3.65
N ASP A 68 22.18 -1.17 -3.50
CA ASP A 68 22.38 -2.57 -3.88
C ASP A 68 21.50 -3.55 -3.08
N HIS A 69 21.18 -3.21 -1.84
CA HIS A 69 20.33 -4.01 -0.94
C HIS A 69 18.92 -3.44 -0.73
N ILE A 70 18.55 -2.36 -1.43
CA ILE A 70 17.24 -1.68 -1.25
C ILE A 70 16.61 -1.29 -2.59
N GLY A 71 15.34 -1.64 -2.75
CA GLY A 71 14.49 -1.24 -3.87
C GLY A 71 13.15 -0.69 -3.43
N VAL A 72 12.56 0.18 -4.25
CA VAL A 72 11.26 0.78 -3.95
C VAL A 72 10.33 0.73 -5.14
N ALA A 73 9.12 0.24 -4.93
CA ALA A 73 8.01 0.35 -5.86
C ALA A 73 7.05 1.46 -5.41
N ILE A 74 6.55 2.24 -6.37
CA ILE A 74 5.67 3.37 -6.10
C ILE A 74 4.27 3.17 -6.68
N ALA A 75 3.25 3.64 -5.97
CA ALA A 75 1.90 3.83 -6.51
C ALA A 75 1.35 5.22 -6.11
N GLY A 76 0.71 5.90 -7.05
CA GLY A 76 0.21 7.27 -6.89
C GLY A 76 1.00 8.26 -7.75
N LEU A 77 1.25 9.46 -7.23
CA LEU A 77 1.96 10.52 -7.94
C LEU A 77 3.45 10.18 -8.15
N THR A 78 3.84 9.93 -9.40
CA THR A 78 5.20 9.50 -9.75
C THR A 78 6.26 10.57 -9.47
N ALA A 79 5.88 11.86 -9.53
CA ALA A 79 6.76 12.97 -9.17
C ALA A 79 7.17 12.92 -7.69
N ASP A 80 6.22 12.69 -6.79
CA ASP A 80 6.48 12.57 -5.35
C ASP A 80 7.31 11.32 -5.07
N GLY A 81 6.99 10.20 -5.73
CA GLY A 81 7.78 8.97 -5.65
C GLY A 81 9.24 9.21 -6.02
N ARG A 82 9.52 9.95 -7.09
CA ARG A 82 10.89 10.28 -7.51
C ARG A 82 11.64 11.14 -6.49
N VAL A 83 10.96 12.10 -5.85
CA VAL A 83 11.55 12.93 -4.79
C VAL A 83 11.92 12.07 -3.59
N LEU A 84 11.04 11.17 -3.17
CA LEU A 84 11.30 10.27 -2.06
C LEU A 84 12.38 9.23 -2.39
N SER A 85 12.39 8.66 -3.60
CA SER A 85 13.46 7.77 -4.05
C SER A 85 14.83 8.47 -4.06
N ARG A 86 14.90 9.73 -4.49
CA ARG A 86 16.15 10.50 -4.45
C ARG A 86 16.60 10.79 -3.02
N TYR A 87 15.65 11.10 -2.13
CA TYR A 87 15.94 11.28 -0.72
C TYR A 87 16.52 9.99 -0.12
N MET A 88 15.86 8.85 -0.29
CA MET A 88 16.34 7.56 0.23
C MET A 88 17.73 7.21 -0.31
N ARG A 89 18.00 7.44 -1.60
CA ARG A 89 19.34 7.25 -2.19
C ARG A 89 20.40 8.08 -1.48
N SER A 90 20.08 9.34 -1.19
CA SER A 90 21.01 10.26 -0.52
C SER A 90 21.29 9.80 0.90
N GLU A 91 20.27 9.36 1.65
CA GLU A 91 20.43 8.82 3.00
C GLU A 91 21.26 7.53 3.01
N CYS A 92 21.05 6.61 2.06
CA CYS A 92 21.85 5.39 1.95
C CYS A 92 23.32 5.69 1.66
N ILE A 93 23.61 6.58 0.71
CA ILE A 93 24.97 7.00 0.37
C ILE A 93 25.64 7.69 1.57
N ASN A 94 24.94 8.61 2.24
CA ASN A 94 25.48 9.30 3.42
C ASN A 94 25.82 8.33 4.55
N TYR A 95 24.94 7.36 4.79
CA TYR A 95 25.15 6.34 5.82
C TYR A 95 26.33 5.44 5.49
N SER A 96 26.38 4.92 4.26
CA SER A 96 27.49 4.09 3.77
C SER A 96 28.82 4.85 3.81
N PHE A 97 28.83 6.13 3.45
CA PHE A 97 30.03 6.97 3.54
C PHE A 97 30.49 7.22 4.98
N THR A 98 29.57 7.38 5.93
CA THR A 98 29.89 7.73 7.32
C THR A 98 30.28 6.52 8.15
N TYR A 99 29.59 5.39 7.94
CA TYR A 99 29.70 4.20 8.78
C TYR A 99 30.32 3.00 8.07
N GLU A 100 30.70 3.14 6.78
CA GLU A 100 31.28 2.08 5.94
C GLU A 100 30.43 0.79 5.93
N SER A 101 29.11 0.94 6.09
CA SER A 101 28.15 -0.15 6.26
C SER A 101 26.84 0.17 5.53
N PRO A 102 26.14 -0.83 4.96
CA PRO A 102 24.84 -0.61 4.34
C PRO A 102 23.80 -0.13 5.38
N LEU A 103 22.92 0.79 4.96
CA LEU A 103 21.89 1.34 5.84
C LEU A 103 20.84 0.28 6.19
N PRO A 104 20.56 0.00 7.48
CA PRO A 104 19.47 -0.89 7.88
C PRO A 104 18.11 -0.35 7.45
N ILE A 105 17.23 -1.23 6.97
CA ILE A 105 16.00 -0.83 6.27
C ILE A 105 15.02 -0.20 7.25
N GLY A 106 14.90 -0.76 8.46
CA GLY A 106 14.06 -0.18 9.52
C GLY A 106 14.42 1.28 9.82
N ARG A 107 15.71 1.63 9.81
CA ARG A 107 16.18 3.01 10.02
C ARG A 107 15.80 3.91 8.84
N LEU A 108 15.99 3.45 7.60
CA LEU A 108 15.61 4.21 6.41
C LEU A 108 14.11 4.52 6.37
N VAL A 109 13.27 3.55 6.73
CA VAL A 109 11.81 3.69 6.69
C VAL A 109 11.31 4.67 7.76
N VAL A 110 11.92 4.69 8.94
CA VAL A 110 11.63 5.71 9.97
C VAL A 110 11.99 7.11 9.47
N GLN A 111 13.18 7.30 8.88
CA GLN A 111 13.58 8.59 8.33
C GLN A 111 12.66 9.05 7.17
N LEU A 112 12.16 8.10 6.38
CA LEU A 112 11.19 8.36 5.33
C LEU A 112 9.83 8.79 5.90
N ALA A 113 9.37 8.10 6.94
CA ALA A 113 8.14 8.42 7.66
C ALA A 113 8.20 9.80 8.30
N ASP A 114 9.29 10.15 8.98
CA ASP A 114 9.51 11.48 9.56
C ASP A 114 9.46 12.58 8.49
N LYS A 115 10.09 12.33 7.33
CA LYS A 115 10.05 13.26 6.20
C LYS A 115 8.63 13.46 5.67
N ALA A 116 7.85 12.38 5.57
CA ALA A 116 6.45 12.44 5.15
C ALA A 116 5.60 13.20 6.18
N GLN A 117 5.81 12.94 7.47
CA GLN A 117 5.05 13.55 8.56
C GLN A 117 5.27 15.06 8.67
N VAL A 118 6.47 15.56 8.38
CA VAL A 118 6.70 17.02 8.30
C VAL A 118 5.80 17.69 7.25
N CYS A 119 5.40 16.97 6.21
CA CYS A 119 4.55 17.50 5.15
C CYS A 119 3.04 17.42 5.48
N THR A 120 2.65 16.73 6.56
CA THR A 120 1.27 16.68 7.05
C THR A 120 0.97 17.75 8.11
N GLN A 121 1.99 18.42 8.65
CA GLN A 121 1.85 19.36 9.76
C GLN A 121 2.18 20.82 9.39
N ARG A 122 2.71 21.08 8.19
CA ARG A 122 3.13 22.43 7.76
C ARG A 122 2.18 22.93 6.67
N SER A 123 1.45 24.01 6.94
CA SER A 123 0.44 24.61 6.04
C SER A 123 0.96 24.96 4.63
N TRP A 124 2.22 25.37 4.48
CA TRP A 124 2.80 25.66 3.15
C TRP A 124 3.29 24.42 2.39
N LYS A 125 3.13 23.22 2.97
CA LYS A 125 3.45 21.94 2.33
C LYS A 125 2.17 21.15 2.14
N ARG A 126 2.20 20.25 1.16
CA ARG A 126 1.18 19.23 0.98
C ARG A 126 1.73 17.84 1.33
N PRO A 127 0.88 16.89 1.78
CA PRO A 127 1.26 15.49 1.89
C PRO A 127 1.76 14.93 0.55
N TYR A 128 2.61 13.93 0.62
CA TYR A 128 3.03 13.19 -0.57
C TYR A 128 1.88 12.31 -1.05
N GLY A 129 1.48 12.43 -2.32
CA GLY A 129 0.39 11.64 -2.90
C GLY A 129 0.87 10.28 -3.43
N VAL A 130 1.79 9.62 -2.72
CA VAL A 130 2.42 8.37 -3.15
C VAL A 130 2.52 7.39 -2.00
N GLY A 131 2.18 6.14 -2.26
CA GLY A 131 2.48 5.00 -1.41
C GLY A 131 3.73 4.31 -1.90
N LEU A 132 4.60 3.91 -0.96
CA LEU A 132 5.86 3.26 -1.29
C LEU A 132 5.88 1.85 -0.69
N LEU A 133 6.24 0.86 -1.51
CA LEU A 133 6.69 -0.44 -1.04
C LEU A 133 8.21 -0.45 -1.05
N VAL A 134 8.80 -0.47 0.13
CA VAL A 134 10.26 -0.51 0.33
C VAL A 134 10.65 -1.95 0.61
N ALA A 135 11.35 -2.56 -0.34
CA ALA A 135 11.95 -3.88 -0.18
C ALA A 135 13.42 -3.72 0.13
N GLY A 136 13.91 -4.52 1.08
CA GLY A 136 15.34 -4.55 1.36
C GLY A 136 15.78 -5.87 1.99
N LEU A 137 17.10 -6.07 1.98
CA LEU A 137 17.76 -7.15 2.70
C LEU A 137 18.79 -6.53 3.65
N ASP A 138 18.71 -6.85 4.93
CA ASP A 138 19.70 -6.47 5.93
C ASP A 138 20.17 -7.70 6.72
N GLU A 139 20.93 -7.48 7.78
CA GLU A 139 21.46 -8.55 8.64
C GLU A 139 20.37 -9.36 9.35
N SER A 140 19.21 -8.74 9.65
CA SER A 140 18.04 -9.44 10.22
C SER A 140 17.25 -10.22 9.17
N GLY A 141 17.43 -9.90 7.89
CA GLY A 141 16.96 -10.69 6.77
C GLY A 141 16.19 -9.85 5.76
N ALA A 142 15.20 -10.48 5.13
CA ALA A 142 14.37 -9.86 4.11
C ALA A 142 13.23 -9.05 4.74
N HIS A 143 13.12 -7.78 4.36
CA HIS A 143 12.12 -6.85 4.87
C HIS A 143 11.30 -6.23 3.74
N LEU A 144 10.01 -6.03 4.02
CA LEU A 144 9.06 -5.35 3.15
C LEU A 144 8.26 -4.36 3.99
N TYR A 145 8.42 -3.08 3.71
CA TYR A 145 7.71 -2.01 4.37
C TYR A 145 6.75 -1.32 3.41
N TYR A 146 5.56 -0.98 3.91
CA TYR A 146 4.65 -0.06 3.27
C TYR A 146 4.72 1.28 3.98
N ASN A 147 4.96 2.36 3.23
CA ASN A 147 4.92 3.73 3.73
C ASN A 147 3.72 4.47 3.12
N CYS A 148 2.87 4.99 4.00
CA CYS A 148 1.67 5.75 3.64
C CYS A 148 1.97 7.26 3.51
N PRO A 149 1.20 7.99 2.69
CA PRO A 149 1.13 9.45 2.69
C PRO A 149 0.97 10.11 4.08
N SER A 150 0.34 9.40 5.03
CA SER A 150 0.11 9.87 6.39
C SER A 150 1.36 9.90 7.28
N GLY A 151 2.50 9.42 6.79
CA GLY A 151 3.70 9.22 7.61
C GLY A 151 3.70 7.91 8.40
N ASN A 152 2.64 7.11 8.33
CA ASN A 152 2.64 5.78 8.91
C ASN A 152 3.45 4.80 8.06
N TYR A 153 4.09 3.86 8.71
CA TYR A 153 4.78 2.75 8.07
C TYR A 153 4.46 1.43 8.76
N PHE A 154 4.43 0.37 7.98
CA PHE A 154 4.09 -0.97 8.46
C PHE A 154 4.98 -2.00 7.80
N GLU A 155 5.45 -2.98 8.56
CA GLU A 155 6.14 -4.13 8.02
C GLU A 155 5.13 -5.21 7.61
N TYR A 156 5.27 -5.73 6.39
CA TYR A 156 4.39 -6.76 5.85
C TYR A 156 5.18 -7.99 5.42
N GLN A 157 4.51 -9.15 5.37
CA GLN A 157 5.03 -10.34 4.68
C GLN A 157 4.72 -10.29 3.18
N ALA A 158 3.52 -9.83 2.84
CA ALA A 158 3.13 -9.47 1.50
C ALA A 158 2.14 -8.31 1.56
N PHE A 159 2.21 -7.41 0.58
CA PHE A 159 1.28 -6.29 0.50
C PHE A 159 1.12 -5.81 -0.94
N ALA A 160 -0.04 -5.27 -1.25
CA ALA A 160 -0.34 -4.67 -2.54
C ALA A 160 -0.93 -3.26 -2.37
N ILE A 161 -0.49 -2.34 -3.23
CA ILE A 161 -0.94 -0.95 -3.28
C ILE A 161 -1.38 -0.59 -4.70
N GLY A 162 -2.16 0.49 -4.83
CA GLY A 162 -2.64 0.97 -6.12
C GLY A 162 -4.03 0.46 -6.52
N SER A 163 -4.37 0.68 -7.78
CA SER A 163 -5.69 0.42 -8.34
C SER A 163 -5.98 -1.07 -8.30
N ARG A 164 -7.15 -1.44 -7.77
CA ARG A 164 -7.61 -2.84 -7.69
C ARG A 164 -6.66 -3.77 -6.94
N SER A 165 -5.85 -3.21 -6.02
CA SER A 165 -4.97 -4.01 -5.16
C SER A 165 -5.72 -4.93 -4.21
N GLN A 166 -7.03 -4.73 -4.00
CA GLN A 166 -7.84 -5.58 -3.11
C GLN A 166 -7.88 -7.04 -3.59
N ALA A 167 -8.01 -7.28 -4.90
CA ALA A 167 -8.00 -8.64 -5.46
C ALA A 167 -6.64 -9.33 -5.20
N ALA A 168 -5.54 -8.61 -5.38
CA ALA A 168 -4.21 -9.09 -5.04
C ALA A 168 -4.08 -9.39 -3.53
N LYS A 169 -4.59 -8.51 -2.65
CA LYS A 169 -4.56 -8.76 -1.20
C LYS A 169 -5.31 -10.04 -0.82
N THR A 170 -6.50 -10.26 -1.38
CA THR A 170 -7.28 -11.47 -1.14
C THR A 170 -6.53 -12.74 -1.58
N TYR A 171 -5.78 -12.68 -2.69
CA TYR A 171 -4.91 -13.79 -3.08
C TYR A 171 -3.75 -14.01 -2.09
N LEU A 172 -3.06 -12.92 -1.72
CA LEU A 172 -1.91 -12.97 -0.81
C LEU A 172 -2.30 -13.46 0.59
N GLU A 173 -3.47 -13.06 1.09
CA GLU A 173 -4.03 -13.49 2.38
C GLU A 173 -4.33 -14.99 2.43
N ARG A 174 -4.59 -15.64 1.29
CA ARG A 174 -4.81 -17.10 1.26
C ARG A 174 -3.51 -17.90 1.34
N ARG A 175 -2.37 -17.31 0.96
CA ARG A 175 -1.08 -18.00 0.83
C ARG A 175 0.02 -17.46 1.74
N PHE A 176 -0.27 -16.50 2.61
CA PHE A 176 0.76 -15.77 3.37
C PHE A 176 1.68 -16.67 4.21
N GLU A 177 1.15 -17.75 4.79
CA GLU A 177 1.92 -18.69 5.61
C GLU A 177 3.03 -19.41 4.82
N THR A 178 2.80 -19.63 3.52
CA THR A 178 3.75 -20.35 2.67
C THR A 178 4.95 -19.49 2.29
N PHE A 179 4.79 -18.16 2.22
CA PHE A 179 5.81 -17.25 1.68
C PHE A 179 7.14 -17.28 2.44
N GLN A 180 7.12 -17.52 3.75
CA GLN A 180 8.35 -17.54 4.55
C GLN A 180 9.35 -18.61 4.10
N ASN A 181 8.85 -19.76 3.63
CA ASN A 181 9.68 -20.91 3.22
C ASN A 181 9.73 -21.08 1.70
N SER A 182 9.11 -20.18 0.94
CA SER A 182 9.10 -20.24 -0.53
C SER A 182 10.48 -19.98 -1.13
N SER A 183 10.77 -20.68 -2.22
CA SER A 183 11.94 -20.44 -3.06
C SER A 183 11.81 -19.11 -3.81
N ARG A 184 12.93 -18.61 -4.35
CA ARG A 184 12.96 -17.42 -5.22
C ARG A 184 11.94 -17.52 -6.36
N GLU A 185 11.92 -18.64 -7.06
CA GLU A 185 11.07 -18.83 -8.24
C GLU A 185 9.59 -18.88 -7.88
N ASP A 186 9.24 -19.58 -6.81
CA ASP A 186 7.85 -19.68 -6.37
C ASP A 186 7.31 -18.33 -5.89
N LEU A 187 8.18 -17.56 -5.23
CA LEU A 187 7.85 -16.21 -4.81
C LEU A 187 7.61 -15.31 -6.03
N ILE A 188 8.41 -15.41 -7.09
CA ILE A 188 8.14 -14.69 -8.34
C ILE A 188 6.82 -15.13 -8.99
N LYS A 189 6.51 -16.43 -9.00
CA LYS A 189 5.24 -16.95 -9.53
C LYS A 189 4.04 -16.38 -8.75
N ASP A 190 4.12 -16.35 -7.43
CA ASP A 190 3.09 -15.78 -6.57
C ASP A 190 2.92 -14.27 -6.80
N ALA A 191 4.00 -13.54 -7.04
CA ALA A 191 3.95 -12.12 -7.40
C ALA A 191 3.22 -11.90 -8.74
N LEU A 192 3.54 -12.73 -9.75
CA LEU A 192 2.91 -12.66 -11.07
C LEU A 192 1.42 -13.03 -11.00
N PHE A 193 1.04 -14.03 -10.21
CA PHE A 193 -0.36 -14.39 -9.98
C PHE A 193 -1.11 -13.23 -9.33
N ALA A 194 -0.56 -12.66 -8.26
CA ALA A 194 -1.19 -11.53 -7.58
C ALA A 194 -1.37 -10.33 -8.54
N ILE A 195 -0.41 -10.07 -9.44
CA ILE A 195 -0.55 -9.02 -10.47
C ILE A 195 -1.65 -9.35 -11.46
N ARG A 196 -1.75 -10.59 -11.92
CA ARG A 196 -2.78 -11.02 -12.87
C ARG A 196 -4.19 -10.69 -12.35
N GLU A 197 -4.44 -10.94 -11.07
CA GLU A 197 -5.73 -10.60 -10.42
C GLU A 197 -6.04 -9.10 -10.42
N THR A 198 -5.01 -8.24 -10.53
CA THR A 198 -5.20 -6.79 -10.67
C THR A 198 -5.43 -6.32 -12.10
N LEU A 199 -5.31 -7.18 -13.13
CA LEU A 199 -5.51 -6.82 -14.53
C LEU A 199 -7.00 -6.98 -14.94
N GLN A 200 -7.47 -6.11 -15.83
CA GLN A 200 -8.90 -5.96 -16.17
C GLN A 200 -9.26 -6.83 -17.38
N GLY A 201 -9.04 -8.14 -17.29
CA GLY A 201 -9.19 -9.06 -18.43
C GLY A 201 -8.09 -8.94 -19.50
N GLU A 202 -7.08 -8.10 -19.27
CA GLU A 202 -5.86 -8.06 -20.09
C GLU A 202 -4.93 -9.23 -19.71
N LYS A 203 -4.35 -9.89 -20.72
CA LYS A 203 -3.33 -10.91 -20.48
C LYS A 203 -2.05 -10.29 -19.93
N LEU A 204 -1.44 -10.97 -18.97
CA LEU A 204 -0.15 -10.58 -18.41
C LEU A 204 0.92 -10.71 -19.51
N LYS A 205 1.62 -9.61 -19.81
CA LYS A 205 2.73 -9.58 -20.77
C LYS A 205 3.97 -9.00 -20.09
N SER A 206 5.14 -9.39 -20.56
CA SER A 206 6.42 -8.80 -20.14
C SER A 206 6.52 -7.29 -20.37
N SER A 207 5.76 -6.73 -21.32
CA SER A 207 5.72 -5.28 -21.56
C SER A 207 4.90 -4.49 -20.52
N ILE A 208 3.98 -5.17 -19.82
CA ILE A 208 3.05 -4.55 -18.86
C ILE A 208 3.54 -4.79 -17.42
N CYS A 209 4.33 -5.82 -17.18
CA CYS A 209 4.81 -6.20 -15.86
C CYS A 209 6.30 -5.88 -15.71
N THR A 210 6.69 -5.35 -14.56
CA THR A 210 8.10 -5.28 -14.16
C THR A 210 8.26 -5.98 -12.83
N VAL A 211 9.19 -6.92 -12.78
CA VAL A 211 9.51 -7.71 -11.59
C VAL A 211 10.95 -7.44 -11.20
N THR A 212 11.19 -7.34 -9.91
CA THR A 212 12.51 -7.15 -9.33
C THR A 212 12.69 -8.13 -8.19
N VAL A 213 13.90 -8.62 -8.05
CA VAL A 213 14.26 -9.61 -7.04
C VAL A 213 15.45 -9.07 -6.26
N LEU A 214 15.42 -9.31 -4.97
CA LEU A 214 16.49 -9.04 -4.03
C LEU A 214 16.61 -10.25 -3.11
N GLY A 215 17.81 -10.70 -2.81
CA GLY A 215 17.98 -11.80 -1.86
C GLY A 215 19.40 -12.03 -1.40
N VAL A 216 19.58 -13.03 -0.55
CA VAL A 216 20.89 -13.40 -0.02
C VAL A 216 21.81 -13.81 -1.18
N GLY A 217 22.87 -13.03 -1.41
CA GLY A 217 23.82 -13.26 -2.51
C GLY A 217 23.37 -12.70 -3.86
N GLU A 218 22.23 -12.03 -3.94
CA GLU A 218 21.71 -11.42 -5.17
C GLU A 218 21.32 -9.95 -4.91
N PRO A 219 22.08 -8.97 -5.45
CA PRO A 219 21.75 -7.56 -5.27
C PRO A 219 20.44 -7.21 -6.00
N PHE A 220 19.88 -6.06 -5.64
CA PHE A 220 18.67 -5.54 -6.26
C PHE A 220 18.85 -5.42 -7.77
N HIS A 221 18.12 -6.25 -8.51
CA HIS A 221 18.11 -6.25 -9.96
C HIS A 221 16.68 -6.32 -10.51
N ILE A 222 16.51 -5.68 -11.66
CA ILE A 222 15.27 -5.70 -12.42
C ILE A 222 15.38 -6.85 -13.41
N LEU A 223 14.40 -7.74 -13.44
CA LEU A 223 14.40 -8.87 -14.37
C LEU A 223 14.19 -8.39 -15.80
N ASP A 224 14.93 -9.00 -16.73
CA ASP A 224 14.79 -8.73 -18.15
C ASP A 224 13.44 -9.18 -18.70
N GLN A 225 12.96 -8.50 -19.73
CA GLN A 225 11.64 -8.77 -20.31
C GLN A 225 11.54 -10.21 -20.85
N GLU A 226 12.64 -10.76 -21.38
CA GLU A 226 12.70 -12.13 -21.89
C GLU A 226 12.52 -13.15 -20.76
N THR A 227 13.20 -12.95 -19.62
CA THR A 227 13.08 -13.80 -18.44
C THR A 227 11.66 -13.74 -17.87
N VAL A 228 11.08 -12.53 -17.77
CA VAL A 228 9.70 -12.34 -17.31
C VAL A 228 8.72 -13.03 -18.27
N GLN A 229 8.92 -12.93 -19.58
CA GLN A 229 8.06 -13.62 -20.55
C GLN A 229 8.19 -15.13 -20.46
N GLY A 230 9.39 -15.67 -20.26
CA GLY A 230 9.61 -17.10 -20.03
C GLY A 230 8.88 -17.61 -18.79
N LEU A 231 8.92 -16.86 -17.69
CA LEU A 231 8.20 -17.18 -16.46
C LEU A 231 6.68 -17.10 -16.63
N ILE A 232 6.18 -16.10 -17.37
CA ILE A 232 4.77 -15.98 -17.71
C ILE A 232 4.32 -17.17 -18.58
N ASN A 233 5.10 -17.56 -19.58
CA ASN A 233 4.76 -18.69 -20.45
C ASN A 233 4.76 -20.01 -19.67
N ALA A 234 5.76 -20.24 -18.82
CA ALA A 234 5.81 -21.40 -17.93
C ALA A 234 4.58 -21.44 -17.01
N PHE A 235 4.14 -20.28 -16.53
CA PHE A 235 2.95 -20.13 -15.71
C PHE A 235 1.64 -20.39 -16.49
N GLU A 236 1.50 -19.87 -17.71
CA GLU A 236 0.33 -20.14 -18.56
C GLU A 236 0.24 -21.61 -18.99
N MET A 237 1.40 -22.28 -19.17
CA MET A 237 1.47 -23.71 -19.50
C MET A 237 1.21 -24.63 -18.30
N ALA A 238 1.64 -24.23 -17.10
CA ALA A 238 1.40 -24.96 -15.85
C ALA A 238 0.00 -24.71 -15.28
N GLY A 239 -0.98 -24.39 -16.14
CA GLY A 239 -2.32 -23.98 -15.74
C GLY A 239 -2.95 -24.94 -14.74
N GLU A 240 -2.88 -24.59 -13.46
CA GLU A 240 -3.56 -25.29 -12.37
C GLU A 240 -4.01 -24.29 -11.29
N GLU A 241 -5.32 -24.40 -11.04
CA GLU A 241 -6.11 -24.04 -9.85
C GLU A 241 -5.96 -22.62 -9.29
N ALA A 242 -6.79 -21.72 -9.84
CA ALA A 242 -7.51 -20.83 -8.95
C ALA A 242 -8.24 -21.70 -7.91
N PRO A 243 -8.07 -21.49 -6.59
CA PRO A 243 -8.90 -22.18 -5.62
C PRO A 243 -10.35 -21.81 -5.91
N ALA A 244 -11.19 -22.84 -6.00
CA ALA A 244 -12.60 -22.77 -6.34
C ALA A 244 -13.27 -21.53 -5.73
N ALA A 245 -13.98 -20.79 -6.57
CA ALA A 245 -15.01 -19.87 -6.09
C ALA A 245 -16.00 -20.71 -5.27
N ASP A 246 -16.00 -20.50 -3.95
CA ASP A 246 -17.02 -21.06 -3.08
C ASP A 246 -18.37 -20.48 -3.51
N GLN A 247 -19.19 -21.33 -4.13
CA GLN A 247 -20.59 -21.07 -4.37
C GLN A 247 -21.32 -21.26 -3.05
N GLY A 248 -21.54 -20.17 -2.32
CA GLY A 248 -22.16 -20.26 -1.00
C GLY A 248 -22.65 -18.94 -0.41
N ALA A 249 -23.26 -18.05 -1.20
CA ALA A 249 -24.16 -16.99 -0.70
C ALA A 249 -24.87 -16.26 -1.85
N ALA A 250 -25.73 -16.97 -2.58
CA ALA A 250 -26.76 -16.36 -3.41
C ALA A 250 -28.06 -17.12 -3.16
N GLY A 251 -28.81 -16.66 -2.17
CA GLY A 251 -30.05 -17.28 -1.73
C GLY A 251 -30.67 -16.48 -0.60
N GLU A 252 -31.06 -15.24 -0.90
CA GLU A 252 -32.26 -14.54 -0.40
C GLU A 252 -32.13 -13.04 -0.66
N GLU A 253 -32.35 -12.63 -1.91
CA GLU A 253 -32.91 -11.31 -2.19
C GLU A 253 -34.00 -11.47 -3.23
N GLY A 254 -35.24 -11.26 -2.77
CA GLY A 254 -36.43 -11.37 -3.59
C GLY A 254 -37.67 -10.88 -2.86
N ALA A 255 -37.92 -9.58 -2.97
CA ALA A 255 -39.21 -8.89 -2.85
C ALA A 255 -39.72 -8.51 -1.45
N ALA A 256 -39.71 -7.21 -1.14
CA ALA A 256 -40.92 -6.39 -1.12
C ALA A 256 -40.55 -4.90 -0.96
N GLY A 257 -41.24 -4.06 -1.73
CA GLY A 257 -41.03 -2.62 -1.81
C GLY A 257 -41.80 -1.79 -0.77
N GLU A 258 -41.84 -0.51 -1.10
CA GLU A 258 -42.26 0.72 -0.42
C GLU A 258 -43.54 0.72 0.45
N GLU A 259 -43.67 1.87 1.15
CA GLU A 259 -44.78 2.40 1.98
C GLU A 259 -44.67 2.00 3.46
N GLY A 260 -44.53 2.90 4.43
CA GLY A 260 -45.01 4.27 4.55
C GLY A 260 -46.18 4.29 5.53
N ALA A 261 -45.95 4.61 6.82
CA ALA A 261 -46.96 5.14 7.73
C ALA A 261 -46.36 5.53 9.08
N ALA A 262 -46.68 6.76 9.48
CA ALA A 262 -46.49 7.34 10.80
C ALA A 262 -47.53 6.84 11.82
N ALA A 263 -47.18 6.94 13.11
CA ALA A 263 -47.99 7.31 14.29
C ALA A 263 -47.17 6.85 15.53
N GLU A 264 -46.67 7.70 16.44
CA GLU A 264 -47.41 8.52 17.44
C GLU A 264 -48.44 7.65 18.20
N GLU A 265 -48.54 7.54 19.51
CA GLU A 265 -48.31 8.36 20.70
C GLU A 265 -48.04 7.35 21.86
N GLY A 266 -47.60 7.67 23.06
CA GLY A 266 -47.47 8.93 23.78
C GLY A 266 -47.42 8.64 25.27
N ALA A 267 -46.91 9.65 26.00
CA ALA A 267 -47.21 10.04 27.38
C ALA A 267 -47.04 8.98 28.51
N ALA A 268 -46.62 9.28 29.73
CA ALA A 268 -46.16 10.45 30.47
C ALA A 268 -46.35 10.01 31.95
N THR A 269 -45.44 10.36 32.85
CA THR A 269 -45.80 10.95 34.16
C THR A 269 -44.54 11.37 34.90
N GLU A 270 -44.50 12.67 35.20
CA GLU A 270 -43.70 13.26 36.27
C GLU A 270 -44.19 12.76 37.64
N GLU A 271 -43.28 12.67 38.62
CA GLU A 271 -43.46 13.25 39.96
C GLU A 271 -42.21 13.02 40.83
N GLY A 272 -41.81 14.02 41.62
CA GLY A 272 -41.01 13.80 42.84
C GLY A 272 -39.86 14.78 43.05
N ALA A 273 -40.05 15.73 43.96
CA ALA A 273 -39.24 16.92 44.22
C ALA A 273 -38.14 16.75 45.29
N ALA A 274 -37.17 17.70 45.26
CA ALA A 274 -36.38 18.30 46.36
C ALA A 274 -35.40 17.37 47.14
N THR A 275 -34.22 17.76 47.65
CA THR A 275 -33.66 19.00 48.25
C THR A 275 -32.13 18.86 48.40
N GLU A 276 -31.40 19.99 48.42
CA GLU A 276 -30.11 20.28 49.11
C GLU A 276 -28.85 19.46 48.73
N GLU A 277 -27.62 19.96 48.67
CA GLU A 277 -26.96 21.13 49.25
C GLU A 277 -25.66 21.39 48.46
N GLY A 278 -25.19 22.63 48.39
CA GLY A 278 -23.99 23.01 47.65
C GLY A 278 -22.69 22.82 48.44
N ALA A 279 -21.63 22.42 47.75
CA ALA A 279 -20.25 22.70 48.15
C ALA A 279 -19.34 22.76 46.91
N ALA A 280 -18.63 23.87 46.76
CA ALA A 280 -17.70 24.20 45.68
C ALA A 280 -16.33 23.49 45.85
N PRO A 281 -15.45 23.49 44.82
CA PRO A 281 -14.28 22.62 44.72
C PRO A 281 -13.05 23.16 45.46
N MET A 282 -12.18 22.27 45.96
CA MET A 282 -10.83 22.62 46.40
C MET A 282 -9.83 22.43 45.26
N GLU A 283 -9.19 23.54 44.87
CA GLU A 283 -7.89 23.54 44.19
C GLU A 283 -6.77 23.32 45.22
N ILE A 284 -5.89 22.34 44.97
CA ILE A 284 -4.41 22.44 44.97
C ILE A 284 -3.90 21.42 43.93
#